data_AF-A0A067DWG8-F1
#
_entry.id   AF-A0A067DWG8-F1
#
_cell.length_a   1.000
_cell.length_b   1.000
_cell.length_c   1.000
_cell.angle_alpha   90.00
_cell.angle_beta   90.00
_cell.angle_gamma   90.00
#
_symmetry.space_group_name_H-M   'P 1'
#
loop_
_entity.id
_entity.type
_entity.pdbx_description
1 polymer ?
#
loop_
_entity_poly.entity_id
_entity_poly.type
_entity_poly.pdbx_seq_one_letter_code
_entity_poly.pdbx_strand_id
1 'polypeptide(L)'
;QDVELSQMVLSKYKFPPSLTQLSLTNAELKYDPLPALEKLPHLRVLKLKQSLYSGRKLACAGFGGFLQLKILRPKSMFWVEEWTMRAGAMP
;
A
#
# COMPACT_ATOMS: atom_id res chain seq x y z
N GLN A 1 20.18 -7.74 -0.74
CA GLN A 1 20.56 -6.72 0.25
C GLN A 1 19.58 -5.54 0.24
N ASP A 2 19.35 -4.83 -0.87
CA ASP A 2 18.29 -3.79 -0.97
C ASP A 2 16.85 -4.30 -0.81
N VAL A 3 16.65 -5.58 -1.13
CA VAL A 3 15.37 -6.31 -1.10
C VAL A 3 14.75 -6.31 0.29
N GLU A 4 15.55 -6.69 1.28
CA GLU A 4 15.12 -6.76 2.68
C GLU A 4 14.81 -5.38 3.23
N LEU A 5 15.60 -4.36 2.87
CA LEU A 5 15.51 -3.03 3.49
C LEU A 5 14.15 -2.36 3.27
N SER A 6 13.57 -2.43 2.07
CA SER A 6 12.30 -1.74 1.77
C SER A 6 11.07 -2.45 2.34
N GLN A 7 11.01 -3.78 2.28
CA GLN A 7 9.97 -4.57 2.96
C GLN A 7 10.10 -4.47 4.49
N MET A 8 11.34 -4.39 4.99
CA MET A 8 11.65 -4.22 6.41
C MET A 8 11.28 -2.82 6.91
N VAL A 9 11.39 -1.75 6.11
CA VAL A 9 11.03 -0.39 6.54
C VAL A 9 9.53 -0.28 6.84
N LEU A 10 8.65 -0.74 5.94
CA LEU A 10 7.19 -0.67 6.16
C LEU A 10 6.72 -1.64 7.25
N SER A 11 7.36 -2.81 7.39
CA SER A 11 7.00 -3.78 8.44
C SER A 11 7.57 -3.43 9.82
N LYS A 12 8.69 -2.68 9.89
CA LYS A 12 9.22 -2.12 11.14
C LYS A 12 8.50 -0.85 11.58
N TYR A 13 7.90 -0.11 10.65
CA TYR A 13 7.13 1.08 11.00
C TYR A 13 5.85 0.66 11.73
N LYS A 14 5.85 0.89 13.04
CA LYS A 14 4.63 0.75 13.85
C LYS A 14 3.75 1.97 13.61
N PHE A 15 2.87 1.87 12.62
CA PHE A 15 1.81 2.85 12.43
C PHE A 15 0.90 2.88 13.67
N PRO A 16 0.39 4.06 14.06
CA PRO A 16 -0.57 4.12 15.14
C PRO A 16 -1.82 3.32 14.76
N PRO A 17 -2.40 2.53 15.68
CA PRO A 17 -3.57 1.70 15.38
C PRO A 17 -4.79 2.52 14.97
N SER A 18 -4.86 3.78 15.42
CA SER A 18 -5.90 4.76 15.07
C SER A 18 -5.71 5.45 13.72
N LEU A 19 -4.69 5.07 12.93
CA LEU A 19 -4.42 5.72 11.66
C LEU A 19 -5.58 5.53 10.68
N THR A 20 -6.21 6.65 10.29
CA THR A 20 -7.33 6.66 9.34
C THR A 20 -6.96 7.15 7.96
N GLN A 21 -5.88 7.91 7.82
CA GLN A 21 -5.41 8.42 6.54
C GLN A 21 -3.90 8.25 6.42
N LEU A 22 -3.46 7.73 5.27
CA LEU A 22 -2.05 7.57 4.95
C LEU A 22 -1.77 8.13 3.56
N SER A 23 -0.72 8.94 3.46
CA SER A 23 -0.17 9.40 2.19
C SER A 23 1.28 8.99 2.10
N LEU A 24 1.60 8.15 1.12
CA LEU A 24 2.97 7.75 0.83
C LEU A 24 3.43 8.44 -0.44
N THR A 25 4.61 9.06 -0.40
CA THR A 25 5.22 9.81 -1.51
C THR A 25 6.72 9.56 -1.50
N ASN A 26 7.34 9.40 -2.68
CA ASN A 26 8.80 9.39 -2.86
C ASN A 26 9.57 8.39 -1.97
N ALA A 27 9.04 7.18 -1.80
CA ALA A 27 9.67 6.15 -0.96
C ALA A 27 10.43 5.06 -1.74
N GLU A 28 10.46 5.13 -3.08
CA GLU A 28 11.23 4.24 -3.97
C GLU A 28 11.13 2.75 -3.62
N LEU A 29 9.94 2.30 -3.22
CA LEU A 29 9.71 0.94 -2.79
C LEU A 29 9.93 0.01 -3.98
N LYS A 30 10.78 -1.00 -3.80
CA LYS A 30 10.99 -2.05 -4.80
C LYS A 30 9.92 -3.15 -4.73
N TYR A 31 9.08 -3.13 -3.68
CA TYR A 31 8.06 -4.15 -3.39
C TYR A 31 6.69 -3.54 -3.15
N ASP A 32 5.68 -4.38 -3.37
CA ASP A 32 4.28 -4.02 -3.19
C ASP A 32 4.01 -3.60 -1.72
N PRO A 33 3.61 -2.35 -1.46
CA PRO A 33 3.29 -1.90 -0.11
C PRO A 33 1.94 -2.43 0.40
N LEU A 34 1.02 -2.83 -0.49
CA LEU A 34 -0.37 -3.11 -0.14
C LEU A 34 -0.53 -4.19 0.94
N PRO A 35 0.24 -5.30 0.96
CA PRO A 35 0.14 -6.33 2.02
C PRO A 35 0.48 -5.84 3.43
N ALA A 36 1.29 -4.78 3.56
CA ALA A 36 1.57 -4.18 4.85
C ALA A 36 0.48 -3.17 5.24
N LEU A 37 -0.04 -2.44 4.27
CA LEU A 37 -1.02 -1.38 4.48
C LEU A 37 -2.42 -1.91 4.75
N GLU A 38 -2.79 -3.06 4.19
CA GLU A 38 -4.09 -3.70 4.42
C GLU A 38 -4.27 -4.17 5.87
N LYS A 39 -3.17 -4.35 6.62
CA LYS A 39 -3.17 -4.70 8.05
C LYS A 39 -3.57 -3.54 8.96
N LEU A 40 -3.76 -2.33 8.43
CA LEU A 40 -4.15 -1.15 9.20
C LEU A 40 -5.67 -1.14 9.42
N PRO A 41 -6.17 -1.40 10.64
CA PRO A 41 -7.56 -1.77 10.88
C PRO A 41 -8.55 -0.62 10.69
N HIS A 42 -8.07 0.63 10.79
CA HIS A 42 -8.90 1.84 10.72
C HIS A 42 -8.58 2.71 9.50
N LEU A 43 -7.75 2.22 8.57
CA LEU A 43 -7.35 2.99 7.41
C LEU A 43 -8.55 3.19 6.47
N ARG A 44 -8.92 4.45 6.24
CA ARG A 44 -10.05 4.86 5.38
C ARG A 44 -9.60 5.54 4.11
N VAL A 45 -8.44 6.20 4.14
CA VAL A 45 -7.89 6.95 3.01
C VAL A 45 -6.44 6.55 2.76
N LEU A 46 -6.16 6.02 1.58
CA LEU A 46 -4.82 5.68 1.12
C LEU A 46 -4.49 6.50 -0.13
N LYS A 47 -3.45 7.33 -0.04
CA LYS A 47 -2.92 8.12 -1.15
C LYS A 47 -1.54 7.59 -1.50
N LEU A 48 -1.41 7.05 -2.70
CA LEU A 48 -0.17 6.51 -3.24
C LEU A 48 0.32 7.47 -4.32
N LYS A 49 1.33 8.29 -4.00
CA LYS A 49 1.83 9.36 -4.87
C LYS A 49 3.23 9.04 -5.39
N GLN A 50 3.52 9.53 -6.60
CA GLN A 50 4.82 9.71 -7.27
C GLN A 50 6.04 8.97 -6.67
N SER A 51 6.66 8.12 -7.49
CA SER A 51 7.89 7.37 -7.17
C SER A 51 7.82 6.53 -5.91
N LEU A 52 6.59 6.16 -5.49
CA LEU A 52 6.39 5.31 -4.32
C LEU A 52 6.85 3.89 -4.58
N TYR A 53 6.56 3.35 -5.76
CA TYR A 53 6.80 1.95 -6.09
C TYR A 53 7.44 1.89 -7.48
N SER A 54 8.61 1.25 -7.55
CA SER A 54 9.40 1.07 -8.77
C SER A 54 9.21 -0.32 -9.39
N GLY A 55 8.37 -1.17 -8.78
CA GLY A 55 7.98 -2.44 -9.38
C GLY A 55 6.76 -2.28 -10.29
N ARG A 56 6.48 -3.34 -11.05
CA ARG A 56 5.49 -3.33 -12.14
C ARG A 56 4.09 -3.81 -11.73
N LYS A 57 3.97 -4.50 -10.59
CA LYS A 57 2.73 -5.18 -10.19
C LYS A 57 2.32 -4.85 -8.77
N LEU A 58 1.06 -4.47 -8.60
CA LEU A 58 0.42 -4.26 -7.29
C LEU A 58 -0.74 -5.23 -7.12
N ALA A 59 -0.90 -5.80 -5.92
CA ALA A 59 -1.97 -6.70 -5.59
C ALA A 59 -2.48 -6.48 -4.15
N CYS A 60 -3.79 -6.26 -4.02
CA CYS A 60 -4.45 -6.30 -2.71
C CYS A 60 -4.88 -7.74 -2.37
N ALA A 61 -4.78 -8.14 -1.10
CA ALA A 61 -5.43 -9.35 -0.65
C ALA A 61 -6.96 -9.20 -0.75
N GLY A 62 -7.64 -10.32 -1.02
CA GLY A 62 -9.10 -10.37 -1.10
C GLY A 62 -9.71 -10.41 0.30
N PHE A 63 -10.06 -11.60 0.78
CA PHE A 63 -10.52 -11.81 2.15
C PHE A 63 -9.44 -11.38 3.17
N GLY A 64 -9.80 -10.50 4.09
CA GLY A 64 -8.87 -9.94 5.08
C GLY A 64 -8.01 -8.78 4.55
N GLY A 65 -8.35 -8.22 3.38
CA GLY A 65 -7.77 -7.00 2.83
C GLY A 65 -8.19 -5.75 3.61
N PHE A 66 -8.35 -4.61 2.93
CA PHE A 66 -8.64 -3.36 3.62
C PHE A 66 -10.04 -3.33 4.24
N LEU A 67 -10.13 -3.43 5.57
CA LEU A 67 -11.41 -3.52 6.28
C LEU A 67 -12.26 -2.25 6.25
N GLN A 68 -11.64 -1.07 6.17
CA GLN A 68 -12.33 0.23 6.27
C GLN A 68 -11.97 1.20 5.14
N LEU A 69 -11.21 0.76 4.13
CA LEU A 69 -10.70 1.67 3.11
C LEU A 69 -11.84 2.12 2.20
N LYS A 70 -12.07 3.43 2.16
CA LYS A 70 -13.13 4.06 1.35
C LYS A 70 -12.56 4.81 0.16
N ILE A 71 -11.33 5.30 0.29
CA ILE A 71 -10.69 6.15 -0.70
C ILE A 71 -9.30 5.61 -0.99
N LEU A 72 -9.12 5.11 -2.20
CA LEU A 72 -7.81 4.80 -2.79
C LEU A 72 -7.51 5.84 -3.87
N ARG A 73 -6.44 6.61 -3.70
CA ARG A 73 -6.01 7.62 -4.67
C ARG A 73 -4.60 7.32 -5.15
N PRO A 74 -4.46 6.59 -6.26
CA PRO A 74 -3.20 6.52 -6.98
C PRO A 74 -2.96 7.83 -7.74
N LYS A 75 -1.76 8.37 -7.64
CA LYS A 75 -1.34 9.53 -8.43
C LYS A 75 0.07 9.31 -8.95
N SER A 76 0.26 9.46 -10.26
CA SER A 76 1.59 9.43 -10.88
C SER A 76 2.35 8.11 -10.64
N MET A 77 1.65 6.98 -10.78
CA MET A 77 2.23 5.63 -10.77
C MET A 77 2.78 5.26 -12.15
N PHE A 78 3.85 5.94 -12.58
CA PHE A 78 4.36 5.79 -13.96
C PHE A 78 4.94 4.41 -14.28
N TRP A 79 5.31 3.61 -13.27
CA TRP A 79 6.00 2.33 -13.44
C TRP A 79 5.11 1.10 -13.20
N VAL A 80 3.89 1.30 -12.73
CA VAL A 80 2.95 0.20 -12.43
C VAL A 80 2.23 -0.18 -13.71
N GLU A 81 2.50 -1.37 -14.21
CA GLU A 81 1.89 -1.93 -15.43
C GLU A 81 0.61 -2.69 -15.10
N GLU A 82 0.55 -3.33 -13.92
CA GLU A 82 -0.58 -4.15 -13.50
C GLU A 82 -0.99 -3.82 -12.06
N TRP A 83 -2.30 -3.63 -11.86
CA TRP A 83 -2.86 -3.52 -10.52
C TRP A 83 -4.08 -4.42 -10.37
N THR A 84 -3.91 -5.47 -9.56
CA THR A 84 -4.93 -6.48 -9.31
C THR A 84 -5.65 -6.20 -7.98
N MET A 85 -6.94 -5.94 -8.07
CA MET A 85 -7.86 -5.81 -6.94
C MET A 85 -8.67 -7.10 -6.83
N ARG A 86 -8.42 -7.92 -5.80
CA ARG A 86 -9.20 -9.15 -5.57
C ARG A 86 -10.61 -8.82 -5.06
N ALA A 87 -11.56 -9.71 -5.33
CA ALA A 87 -12.90 -9.57 -4.78
C ALA A 87 -12.87 -9.48 -3.24
N GLY A 88 -13.56 -8.49 -2.69
CA GLY A 88 -13.57 -8.21 -1.25
C GLY A 88 -12.35 -7.46 -0.71
N ALA A 89 -11.41 -7.02 -1.57
CA ALA A 89 -10.23 -6.27 -1.14
C ALA A 89 -10.55 -4.88 -0.55
N MET A 90 -11.70 -4.31 -0.91
CA MET A 90 -12.27 -3.07 -0.36
C MET A 90 -13.79 -3.25 -0.21
N PRO A 91 -14.40 -2.69 0.85
CA PRO A 91 -15.85 -2.74 1.08
C PRO A 91 -16.65 -1.83 0.15
#